data_AF-A0A6N8EKS2-F1
#
_entry.id   AF-A0A6N8EKS2-F1
#
_cell.length_a   1.000
_cell.length_b   1.000
_cell.length_c   1.000
_cell.angle_alpha   90.00
_cell.angle_beta   90.00
_cell.angle_gamma   90.00
#
_symmetry.space_group_name_H-M   'P 1'
#
loop_
_entity.id
_entity.type
_entity.pdbx_description
1 polymer ?
#
loop_
_entity_poly.entity_id
_entity_poly.type
_entity_poly.pdbx_seq_one_letter_code
_entity_poly.pdbx_strand_id
1 'polypeptide(L)'
;MAHYSHHIFFCTNRREDGRQCCDQAGATTMRDYLKRRAREEGLSGPNGVRVNTAGCLGRCVDGPAIVVYPDAIWYTYANEQDLEEILSEHLKAGRVVERLRLPDSARAS
;
A
#
# COMPACT_ATOMS: atom_id res chain seq x y z
N MET A 1 4.34 -19.84 -12.69
CA MET A 1 4.66 -18.40 -12.47
C MET A 1 3.50 -17.77 -11.73
N ALA A 2 3.75 -16.80 -10.84
CA ALA A 2 2.67 -16.11 -10.13
C ALA A 2 1.83 -15.30 -11.14
N HIS A 3 0.50 -15.26 -10.95
CA HIS A 3 -0.39 -14.53 -11.88
C HIS A 3 -0.20 -13.01 -11.79
N TYR A 4 0.25 -12.49 -10.65
CA TYR A 4 0.64 -11.10 -10.43
C TYR A 4 2.11 -11.04 -10.01
N SER A 5 2.84 -10.01 -10.45
CA SER A 5 4.19 -9.74 -9.95
C SER A 5 4.15 -9.23 -8.52
N HIS A 6 3.19 -8.35 -8.21
CA HIS A 6 3.00 -7.81 -6.88
C HIS A 6 1.52 -7.75 -6.46
N HIS A 7 1.29 -7.93 -5.18
CA HIS A 7 0.05 -7.58 -4.51
C HIS A 7 0.31 -6.43 -3.55
N ILE A 8 -0.41 -5.33 -3.70
CA ILE A 8 -0.40 -4.24 -2.72
C ILE A 8 -1.73 -4.21 -1.99
N PHE A 9 -1.69 -4.37 -0.67
CA PHE A 9 -2.87 -4.36 0.19
C PHE A 9 -2.97 -3.03 0.93
N PHE A 10 -4.06 -2.32 0.70
CA PHE A 10 -4.40 -1.11 1.44
C PHE A 10 -5.28 -1.44 2.64
N CYS A 11 -4.86 -1.06 3.84
CA CYS A 11 -5.76 -1.04 4.98
C CYS A 11 -6.81 0.05 4.77
N THR A 12 -8.05 -0.34 4.45
CA THR A 12 -9.18 0.61 4.35
C THR A 12 -10.15 0.44 5.52
N ASN A 13 -9.65 -0.02 6.65
CA ASN A 13 -10.47 -0.24 7.83
C ASN A 13 -10.96 1.10 8.40
N ARG A 14 -12.27 1.22 8.56
CA ARG A 14 -12.92 2.32 9.29
C ARG A 14 -13.37 1.82 10.66
N ARG A 15 -13.26 2.68 11.68
CA ARG A 15 -13.78 2.44 13.03
C ARG A 15 -14.77 3.54 13.39
N GLU A 16 -15.84 3.16 14.06
CA GLU A 16 -16.89 4.08 14.52
C GLU A 16 -16.62 4.60 15.94
N ASP A 17 -15.76 3.91 16.69
CA ASP A 17 -15.42 4.20 18.09
C ASP A 17 -14.39 5.33 18.29
N GLY A 18 -14.05 6.06 17.22
CA GLY A 18 -13.12 7.20 17.27
C GLY A 18 -11.64 6.84 17.40
N ARG A 19 -11.28 5.56 17.57
CA ARG A 19 -9.85 5.16 17.56
C ARG A 19 -9.26 5.38 16.17
N GLN A 20 -7.97 5.72 16.14
CA GLN A 20 -7.21 5.88 14.90
C GLN A 20 -7.37 4.66 13.98
N CYS A 21 -7.73 4.91 12.73
CA CYS A 21 -7.79 3.89 11.69
C CYS A 21 -7.47 4.50 10.32
N CYS A 22 -6.98 3.68 9.39
CA CYS A 22 -6.45 4.17 8.11
C CYS A 22 -7.50 4.89 7.25
N ASP A 23 -8.77 4.48 7.30
CA ASP A 23 -9.80 5.11 6.46
C ASP A 23 -10.17 6.53 6.91
N GLN A 24 -9.89 6.91 8.17
CA GLN A 24 -10.02 8.32 8.61
C GLN A 24 -9.05 9.25 7.87
N ALA A 25 -7.95 8.71 7.35
CA ALA A 25 -6.97 9.40 6.53
C ALA A 25 -7.20 9.16 5.02
N GLY A 26 -8.41 8.74 4.62
CA GLY A 26 -8.80 8.63 3.21
C GLY A 26 -8.21 7.41 2.48
N ALA A 27 -7.88 6.34 3.20
CA ALA A 27 -7.24 5.16 2.61
C ALA A 27 -8.05 4.51 1.47
N THR A 28 -9.39 4.51 1.53
CA THR A 28 -10.22 4.04 0.42
C THR A 28 -9.99 4.84 -0.86
N THR A 29 -10.02 6.17 -0.77
CA THR A 29 -9.79 7.08 -1.90
C THR A 29 -8.40 6.87 -2.50
N MET A 30 -7.39 6.75 -1.64
CA MET A 30 -5.99 6.58 -2.03
C MET A 30 -5.71 5.22 -2.69
N ARG A 31 -6.39 4.17 -2.24
CA ARG A 31 -6.38 2.86 -2.90
C ARG A 31 -7.00 2.92 -4.29
N ASP A 32 -8.12 3.62 -4.45
CA ASP A 32 -8.79 3.75 -5.75
C ASP A 32 -7.97 4.61 -6.73
N TYR A 33 -7.30 5.65 -6.22
CA TYR A 33 -6.30 6.41 -6.95
C TYR A 33 -5.20 5.49 -7.52
N LEU A 34 -4.49 4.74 -6.66
CA LEU A 34 -3.39 3.88 -7.12
C LEU A 34 -3.89 2.80 -8.08
N LYS A 35 -5.09 2.23 -7.85
CA LYS A 35 -5.69 1.24 -8.75
C LYS A 35 -5.91 1.81 -10.16
N ARG A 36 -6.40 3.05 -10.26
CA ARG A 36 -6.56 3.75 -11.55
C ARG A 36 -5.20 3.99 -12.21
N ARG A 37 -4.23 4.48 -11.45
CA ARG A 37 -2.87 4.79 -11.94
C ARG A 37 -2.13 3.55 -12.42
N ALA A 38 -2.18 2.44 -11.69
CA ALA A 38 -1.61 1.17 -12.13
C ALA A 38 -2.21 0.67 -13.46
N ARG A 39 -3.51 0.93 -13.71
CA ARG A 39 -4.13 0.62 -15.01
C ARG A 39 -3.62 1.54 -16.11
N GLU A 40 -3.52 2.84 -15.86
CA GLU A 40 -3.01 3.83 -16.82
C GLU A 40 -1.55 3.58 -17.21
N GLU A 41 -0.73 3.10 -16.27
CA GLU A 41 0.66 2.69 -16.51
C GLU A 41 0.81 1.30 -17.17
N GLY A 42 -0.30 0.64 -17.51
CA GLY A 42 -0.27 -0.70 -18.12
C GLY A 42 0.17 -1.81 -17.17
N LEU A 43 0.18 -1.56 -15.86
CA LEU A 43 0.57 -2.51 -14.82
C LEU A 43 -0.61 -3.37 -14.32
N SER A 44 -1.82 -3.16 -14.81
CA SER A 44 -2.98 -3.99 -14.44
C SER A 44 -3.05 -5.26 -15.28
N GLY A 45 -3.18 -6.44 -14.64
CA GLY A 45 -3.43 -7.71 -15.32
C GLY A 45 -2.37 -8.78 -15.05
N PRO A 46 -2.28 -9.82 -15.89
CA PRO A 46 -1.31 -10.90 -15.74
C PRO A 46 0.13 -10.37 -15.69
N ASN A 47 0.95 -10.89 -14.78
CA ASN A 47 2.30 -10.44 -14.46
C ASN A 47 2.41 -8.98 -13.94
N GLY A 48 1.28 -8.31 -13.74
CA GLY A 48 1.19 -6.94 -13.24
C GLY A 48 0.94 -6.86 -11.73
N VAL A 49 0.49 -5.69 -11.31
CA VAL A 49 0.18 -5.34 -9.91
C VAL A 49 -1.30 -5.54 -9.64
N ARG A 50 -1.62 -6.24 -8.56
CA ARG A 50 -2.98 -6.28 -8.00
C ARG A 50 -3.09 -5.35 -6.80
N VAL A 51 -3.83 -4.26 -6.98
CA VAL A 51 -4.24 -3.36 -5.87
C VAL A 51 -5.45 -3.96 -5.15
N ASN A 52 -5.28 -4.29 -3.87
CA ASN A 52 -6.24 -4.98 -3.02
C ASN A 52 -6.71 -4.09 -1.86
N THR A 53 -7.92 -4.38 -1.40
CA THR A 53 -8.46 -3.89 -0.13
C THR A 53 -8.15 -4.90 0.97
N ALA A 54 -7.81 -4.40 2.16
CA ALA A 54 -7.68 -5.18 3.38
C ALA A 54 -8.45 -4.53 4.54
N GLY A 55 -8.84 -5.36 5.51
CA GLY A 55 -9.24 -4.90 6.84
C GLY A 55 -8.06 -4.36 7.64
N CYS A 56 -8.23 -4.25 8.96
CA CYS A 56 -7.16 -3.75 9.83
C CYS A 56 -5.91 -4.63 9.75
N LEU A 57 -4.77 -4.05 9.36
CA LEU A 57 -3.49 -4.74 9.26
C LEU A 57 -2.65 -4.73 10.56
N GLY A 58 -3.23 -4.26 11.67
CA GLY A 58 -2.56 -4.21 12.97
C GLY A 58 -1.56 -3.06 13.14
N ARG A 59 -1.37 -2.22 12.12
CA ARG A 59 -0.43 -1.09 12.11
C ARG A 59 -1.11 0.28 12.12
N CYS A 60 -2.16 0.44 12.92
CA CYS A 60 -2.94 1.69 12.93
C CYS A 60 -2.10 2.90 13.36
N VAL A 61 -1.14 2.73 14.26
CA VAL A 61 -0.24 3.78 14.76
C VAL A 61 0.66 4.36 13.66
N ASP A 62 1.00 3.54 12.68
CA ASP A 62 1.83 3.90 11.51
C ASP A 62 0.98 4.31 10.29
N GLY A 63 -0.35 4.29 10.44
CA GLY A 63 -1.29 4.38 9.32
C GLY A 63 -1.38 5.77 8.69
N PRO A 64 -1.81 5.88 7.41
CA PRO A 64 -2.32 4.82 6.53
C PRO A 64 -1.27 3.76 6.18
N ALA A 65 -1.62 2.48 6.35
CA ALA A 65 -0.66 1.39 6.18
C ALA A 65 -0.99 0.57 4.92
N ILE A 66 0.04 0.30 4.13
CA ILE A 66 0.00 -0.63 2.99
C ILE A 66 1.13 -1.64 3.08
N VAL A 67 0.92 -2.81 2.49
CA VAL A 67 1.97 -3.84 2.38
C VAL A 67 2.04 -4.36 0.95
N VAL A 68 3.25 -4.51 0.44
CA VAL A 68 3.57 -5.06 -0.88
C VAL A 68 4.13 -6.47 -0.72
N TYR A 69 3.48 -7.45 -1.34
CA TYR A 69 3.95 -8.83 -1.49
C TYR A 69 4.37 -9.10 -2.95
N PRO A 70 5.35 -9.99 -3.19
CA PRO A 70 5.98 -10.92 -2.23
C PRO A 70 7.04 -10.30 -1.30
N ASP A 71 7.47 -9.07 -1.55
CA ASP A 71 8.62 -8.44 -0.87
C ASP A 71 8.43 -8.19 0.63
N ALA A 72 7.19 -8.27 1.13
CA ALA A 72 6.81 -8.02 2.52
C ALA A 72 7.22 -6.61 3.02
N ILE A 73 7.25 -5.63 2.11
CA ILE A 73 7.58 -4.24 2.43
C ILE A 73 6.33 -3.49 2.85
N TRP A 74 6.44 -2.78 3.98
CA TRP A 74 5.37 -1.95 4.53
C TRP A 74 5.65 -0.48 4.25
N TYR A 75 4.63 0.26 3.84
CA TYR A 75 4.71 1.71 3.65
C TYR A 75 3.62 2.45 4.41
N THR A 76 3.92 3.70 4.71
CA THR A 76 2.93 4.75 4.94
C THR A 76 3.01 5.78 3.82
N TYR A 77 2.02 6.65 3.72
CA TYR A 77 1.95 7.70 2.70
C TYR A 77 1.07 8.85 3.20
N ALA A 78 1.36 10.06 2.72
CA ALA A 78 0.62 11.27 3.08
C ALA A 78 -0.28 11.77 1.93
N ASN A 79 0.06 11.49 0.68
CA ASN A 79 -0.62 12.05 -0.48
C ASN A 79 -0.49 11.16 -1.73
N GLU A 80 -1.05 11.63 -2.84
CA GLU A 80 -0.98 10.95 -4.14
C GLU A 80 0.44 10.86 -4.69
N GLN A 81 1.31 11.84 -4.44
CA GLN A 81 2.69 11.84 -4.93
C GLN A 81 3.53 10.73 -4.29
N ASP A 82 3.32 10.44 -3.01
CA ASP A 82 3.93 9.29 -2.34
C ASP A 82 3.52 7.97 -3.00
N LEU A 83 2.25 7.85 -3.42
CA LEU A 83 1.75 6.67 -4.12
C LEU A 83 2.30 6.55 -5.55
N GLU A 84 2.49 7.67 -6.25
CA GLU A 84 3.18 7.68 -7.56
C GLU A 84 4.65 7.23 -7.43
N GLU A 85 5.34 7.61 -6.36
CA GLU A 85 6.70 7.15 -6.10
C GLU A 85 6.74 5.64 -5.83
N ILE A 86 5.82 5.12 -4.99
CA ILE A 86 5.70 3.66 -4.76
C ILE A 86 5.37 2.92 -6.06
N LEU A 87 4.50 3.48 -6.91
CA LEU A 87 4.14 2.89 -8.20
C LEU A 87 5.34 2.81 -9.15
N SER A 88 6.03 3.92 -9.32
CA SER A 88 7.11 4.07 -10.31
C SER A 88 8.42 3.41 -9.87
N GLU A 89 8.81 3.58 -8.61
CA GLU A 89 10.05 3.03 -8.08
C GLU A 89 9.89 1.57 -7.69
N HIS A 90 8.93 1.25 -6.81
CA HIS A 90 8.84 -0.10 -6.27
C HIS A 90 8.09 -1.02 -7.22
N LEU A 91 6.83 -0.72 -7.53
CA LEU A 91 5.97 -1.65 -8.26
C LEU A 91 6.36 -1.82 -9.73
N LYS A 92 6.94 -0.79 -10.35
CA LYS A 92 7.38 -0.81 -11.76
C LYS A 92 8.87 -1.11 -11.91
N ALA A 93 9.73 -0.56 -11.05
CA ALA A 93 11.18 -0.68 -11.21
C ALA A 93 11.88 -1.57 -10.15
N GLY A 94 11.15 -2.12 -9.18
CA GLY A 94 11.67 -3.02 -8.15
C GLY A 94 12.56 -2.33 -7.09
N ARG A 95 12.49 -1.01 -6.96
CA ARG A 95 13.28 -0.23 -5.99
C ARG A 95 12.42 0.23 -4.82
N VAL A 96 12.79 -0.18 -3.60
CA VAL A 96 12.08 0.19 -2.37
C VAL A 96 12.19 1.69 -2.09
N VAL A 97 11.07 2.31 -1.71
CA VAL A 97 10.99 3.73 -1.36
C VAL A 97 11.28 3.92 0.13
N GLU A 98 12.56 3.89 0.51
CA GLU A 98 12.98 3.85 1.92
C GLU A 98 12.42 4.98 2.78
N ARG A 99 12.21 6.19 2.22
CA ARG A 99 11.64 7.33 2.97
C ARG A 99 10.19 7.11 3.44
N LEU A 100 9.46 6.24 2.75
CA LEU A 100 8.06 5.89 3.06
C LEU A 100 7.96 4.57 3.83
N ARG A 101 9.06 3.82 3.93
CA ARG A 101 9.07 2.47 4.49
C ARG A 101 8.82 2.52 5.99
N LEU A 102 7.89 1.69 6.44
CA LEU A 102 7.65 1.48 7.85
C LEU A 102 8.70 0.53 8.44
N PRO A 103 9.11 0.73 9.70
CA PRO A 103 10.07 -0.16 10.34
C PRO A 103 9.52 -1.58 10.45
N ASP A 104 10.40 -2.57 10.35
CA ASP A 104 10.04 -3.96 10.55
C ASP A 104 9.55 -4.16 11.99
N SER A 105 8.35 -4.72 12.16
CA SER A 105 7.73 -4.94 13.47
C SER A 105 8.47 -5.99 14.32
N ALA A 106 9.45 -6.69 13.75
CA ALA A 106 10.26 -7.71 14.42
C ALA A 106 11.30 -7.15 15.42
N ARG A 107 11.34 -5.83 15.67
CA ARG A 107 12.21 -5.20 16.68
C ARG A 107 11.45 -4.63 17.89
N ALA A 108 10.23 -5.09 18.16
CA ALA A 108 9.65 -4.93 19.48
C ALA A 108 10.22 -6.01 20.41
N SER A 109 11.43 -5.76 20.90
CA SER A 109 11.97 -6.39 22.11
C SER A 109 11.39 -5.70 23.34
#